data_AF-A0A8T4LCI8-F1
#
_entry.id   AF-A0A8T4LCI8-F1
#
_cell.length_a   1.000
_cell.length_b   1.000
_cell.length_c   1.000
_cell.angle_alpha   90.00
_cell.angle_beta   90.00
_cell.angle_gamma   90.00
#
_symmetry.space_group_name_H-M   'P 1'
#
loop_
_entity.id
_entity.type
_entity.pdbx_description
1 polymer ?
#
loop_
_entity_poly.entity_id
_entity_poly.type
_entity_poly.pdbx_seq_one_letter_code
_entity_poly.pdbx_strand_id
1 'polypeptide(L)'
;MVSYTSIQILPETREELSHLKSSPRETYDELIKKLIELIPEGDEEGTYKDEFKVGLLNAKLDAIKGRTYSLSDVKKSLGLNK
;
A
#
# COMPACT_ATOMS: atom_id res chain seq x y z
N MET A 1 12.09 13.59 -24.48
CA MET A 1 12.56 12.19 -24.32
C MET A 1 12.12 11.71 -22.96
N VAL A 2 11.54 10.51 -22.86
CA VAL A 2 11.27 9.89 -21.56
C VAL A 2 12.60 9.38 -21.00
N SER A 3 12.92 9.73 -19.76
CA SER A 3 14.11 9.26 -19.05
C SER A 3 13.70 8.16 -18.09
N TYR A 4 14.38 7.02 -18.14
CA TYR A 4 14.10 5.88 -17.26
C TYR A 4 15.16 5.77 -16.17
N THR A 5 14.72 5.35 -14.98
CA THR A 5 15.60 5.05 -13.85
C THR A 5 15.50 3.55 -13.53
N SER A 6 16.45 3.05 -12.75
CA SER A 6 16.47 1.65 -12.31
C SER A 6 16.15 1.54 -10.82
N ILE A 7 15.33 0.55 -10.47
CA ILE A 7 15.12 0.11 -9.09
C ILE A 7 15.59 -1.34 -8.94
N GLN A 8 15.98 -1.74 -7.73
CA GLN A 8 16.32 -3.12 -7.42
C GLN A 8 15.09 -3.82 -6.86
N ILE A 9 14.70 -4.94 -7.48
CA ILE A 9 13.62 -5.82 -7.02
C ILE A 9 14.06 -7.27 -7.19
N LEU A 10 13.49 -8.15 -6.38
CA LEU A 10 13.75 -9.58 -6.49
C LEU A 10 13.11 -10.16 -7.78
N PRO A 11 13.69 -11.21 -8.38
CA PRO A 11 13.10 -11.86 -9.56
C PRO A 11 11.65 -12.29 -9.35
N GLU A 12 11.33 -12.80 -8.17
CA GLU A 12 9.99 -13.28 -7.80
C GLU A 12 8.99 -12.12 -7.80
N THR A 13 9.38 -10.97 -7.24
CA THR A 13 8.54 -9.75 -7.26
C THR A 13 8.31 -9.26 -8.69
N ARG A 14 9.32 -9.33 -9.56
CA ARG A 14 9.17 -8.97 -10.98
C ARG A 14 8.18 -9.91 -11.68
N GLU A 15 8.25 -11.21 -11.40
CA GLU A 15 7.34 -12.21 -11.96
C GLU A 15 5.89 -11.95 -11.51
N GLU A 16 5.67 -11.70 -10.21
CA GLU A 16 4.36 -11.31 -9.67
C GLU A 16 3.81 -10.06 -10.36
N LEU A 17 4.63 -9.00 -10.48
CA LEU A 17 4.24 -7.78 -11.21
C LEU A 17 3.88 -8.08 -12.67
N SER A 18 4.59 -9.01 -13.33
CA SER A 18 4.33 -9.37 -14.71
C SER A 18 2.95 -10.00 -14.92
N HIS A 19 2.46 -10.78 -13.92
CA HIS A 19 1.14 -11.39 -13.93
C HIS A 19 0.01 -10.39 -13.66
N LEU A 20 0.31 -9.27 -13.00
CA LEU A 20 -0.66 -8.21 -12.71
C LEU A 20 -0.88 -7.25 -13.88
N LYS A 21 -0.07 -7.34 -14.94
CA LYS A 21 -0.25 -6.51 -16.13
C LYS A 21 -1.57 -6.83 -16.83
N SER A 22 -2.36 -5.81 -17.14
CA SER A 22 -3.62 -5.95 -17.88
C SER A 22 -3.41 -6.31 -19.35
N SER A 23 -2.21 -6.07 -19.88
CA SER A 23 -1.83 -6.50 -21.22
C SER A 23 -0.31 -6.69 -21.38
N PRO A 24 0.16 -7.43 -22.41
CA PRO A 24 1.59 -7.56 -22.67
C PRO A 24 2.31 -6.22 -22.92
N ARG A 25 1.60 -5.21 -23.44
CA ARG A 25 2.14 -3.90 -23.79
C ARG A 25 2.25 -2.93 -22.62
N GLU A 26 1.54 -3.19 -21.53
CA GLU A 26 1.62 -2.35 -20.33
C GLU A 26 3.05 -2.34 -19.78
N THR A 27 3.54 -1.18 -19.38
CA THR A 27 4.86 -1.03 -18.79
C THR A 27 4.80 -1.23 -17.28
N TYR A 28 5.93 -1.58 -16.65
CA TYR A 28 6.00 -1.63 -15.19
C TYR A 28 5.77 -0.25 -14.56
N ASP A 29 6.14 0.84 -15.25
CA ASP A 29 5.85 2.20 -14.79
C ASP A 29 4.34 2.48 -14.71
N GLU A 30 3.57 2.10 -15.74
CA GLU A 30 2.11 2.20 -15.73
C GLU A 30 1.48 1.35 -14.62
N LEU A 31 1.92 0.11 -14.45
CA LEU A 31 1.44 -0.77 -13.39
C LEU A 31 1.76 -0.20 -12.00
N ILE A 32 2.99 0.23 -11.76
CA ILE A 32 3.43 0.79 -10.49
C ILE A 32 2.64 2.08 -10.18
N LYS A 33 2.40 2.93 -11.18
CA LYS A 33 1.55 4.13 -11.01
C LYS A 33 0.14 3.78 -10.58
N LYS A 34 -0.51 2.78 -11.21
CA LYS A 34 -1.84 2.32 -10.78
C LYS A 34 -1.84 1.85 -9.33
N LEU A 35 -0.79 1.14 -8.90
CA LEU A 35 -0.67 0.69 -7.51
C LEU A 35 -0.47 1.87 -6.55
N ILE A 36 0.30 2.88 -6.94
CA ILE A 36 0.49 4.12 -6.16
C ILE A 36 -0.83 4.88 -6.03
N GLU A 37 -1.64 4.96 -7.08
CA GLU A 37 -2.95 5.65 -7.08
C GLU A 37 -3.97 5.03 -6.11
N LEU A 38 -3.76 3.79 -5.65
CA LEU A 38 -4.57 3.18 -4.60
C LEU A 38 -4.30 3.76 -3.21
N ILE A 39 -3.19 4.46 -3.03
CA ILE A 39 -2.84 5.15 -1.79
C ILE A 39 -3.54 6.51 -1.80
N PRO A 40 -4.46 6.78 -0.85
CA PRO A 40 -5.13 8.06 -0.82
C PRO A 40 -4.14 9.20 -0.60
N GLU A 41 -4.28 10.28 -1.37
CA GLU A 41 -3.47 11.48 -1.22
C GLU A 41 -3.86 12.32 0.00
N GLY A 42 -5.10 12.16 0.47
CA GLY A 42 -5.67 12.93 1.58
C GLY A 42 -7.15 12.63 1.77
N ASP A 43 -7.77 13.39 2.66
CA ASP A 43 -9.20 13.39 2.93
C ASP A 43 -9.73 14.83 3.11
N GLU A 44 -10.89 14.98 3.75
CA GLU A 44 -11.49 16.29 4.04
C GLU A 44 -10.61 17.17 4.94
N GLU A 45 -9.65 16.59 5.67
CA GLU A 45 -8.70 17.31 6.54
C GLU A 45 -7.42 17.74 5.79
N GLY A 46 -7.24 17.29 4.54
CA GLY A 46 -6.16 17.70 3.65
C GLY A 46 -5.22 16.57 3.22
N THR A 47 -4.05 16.96 2.71
CA THR A 47 -3.06 16.02 2.16
C THR A 47 -2.34 15.23 3.25
N TYR A 48 -2.22 13.93 3.07
CA TYR A 48 -1.45 13.05 3.94
C TYR A 48 0.05 13.24 3.75
N LYS A 49 0.77 13.25 4.88
CA LYS A 49 2.23 13.17 4.89
C LYS A 49 2.70 11.78 4.46
N ASP A 50 3.91 11.70 3.91
CA ASP A 50 4.48 10.44 3.44
C ASP A 50 4.56 9.39 4.55
N GLU A 51 4.91 9.77 5.78
CA GLU A 51 4.97 8.84 6.91
C GLU A 51 3.59 8.25 7.24
N PHE A 52 2.54 9.06 7.11
CA PHE A 52 1.17 8.60 7.31
C PHE A 52 0.73 7.63 6.21
N LYS A 53 1.06 7.93 4.94
CA LYS A 53 0.78 7.04 3.80
C LYS A 53 1.43 5.66 3.99
N VAL A 54 2.67 5.62 4.48
CA VAL A 54 3.36 4.36 4.82
C VAL A 54 2.64 3.62 5.95
N GLY A 55 2.25 4.33 7.02
CA GLY A 55 1.49 3.74 8.13
C GLY A 55 0.14 3.16 7.69
N LEU A 56 -0.59 3.91 6.85
CA LEU A 56 -1.87 3.49 6.27
C LEU A 56 -1.72 2.25 5.39
N LEU A 57 -0.68 2.19 4.55
CA LEU A 57 -0.40 1.03 3.70
C LEU A 57 -0.12 -0.21 4.55
N ASN A 58 0.73 -0.09 5.57
CA ASN A 58 1.02 -1.21 6.48
C ASN A 58 -0.25 -1.69 7.20
N ALA A 59 -1.08 -0.77 7.69
CA ALA A 59 -2.35 -1.12 8.35
C ALA A 59 -3.32 -1.85 7.40
N LYS A 60 -3.41 -1.43 6.14
CA LYS A 60 -4.21 -2.14 5.12
C LYS A 60 -3.69 -3.55 4.87
N LEU A 61 -2.37 -3.73 4.75
CA LEU A 61 -1.75 -5.04 4.59
C LEU A 61 -1.99 -5.94 5.79
N ASP A 62 -1.94 -5.40 7.01
CA ASP A 62 -2.25 -6.12 8.24
C ASP A 62 -3.71 -6.59 8.27
N ALA A 63 -4.64 -5.70 7.91
CA ALA A 63 -6.05 -6.05 7.82
C ALA A 63 -6.31 -7.19 6.81
N ILE A 64 -5.70 -7.12 5.62
CA ILE A 64 -5.81 -8.17 4.60
C ILE A 64 -5.25 -9.51 5.11
N LYS A 65 -4.15 -9.46 5.88
CA LYS A 65 -3.52 -10.66 6.47
C LYS A 65 -4.20 -11.15 7.75
N GLY A 66 -5.31 -10.53 8.17
CA GLY A 66 -6.00 -10.87 9.43
C GLY A 66 -5.20 -10.53 10.69
N ARG A 67 -4.17 -9.68 10.59
CA ARG A 67 -3.36 -9.20 11.71
C ARG A 67 -4.05 -8.03 12.40
N THR A 68 -5.24 -8.26 12.94
CA THR A 68 -6.06 -7.23 13.59
C THR A 68 -6.26 -7.52 15.07
N TYR A 69 -6.63 -6.48 15.82
CA TYR A 69 -7.02 -6.61 17.23
C TYR A 69 -8.54 -6.53 17.34
N SER A 70 -9.13 -7.29 18.27
CA SER A 70 -10.55 -7.15 18.58
C SER A 70 -10.80 -5.80 19.27
N LEU A 71 -12.02 -5.25 19.11
CA LEU A 71 -12.39 -4.02 19.81
C LEU A 71 -12.26 -4.17 21.34
N SER A 72 -12.57 -5.34 21.90
CA SER A 72 -12.40 -5.64 23.32
C SER A 72 -10.94 -5.59 23.77
N ASP A 73 -10.02 -6.13 22.97
CA ASP A 73 -8.59 -6.13 23.31
C ASP A 73 -8.03 -4.71 23.27
N VAL A 74 -8.46 -3.92 22.29
CA VAL A 74 -8.08 -2.50 22.16
C VAL A 74 -8.65 -1.67 23.31
N LYS A 75 -9.91 -1.86 23.69
CA LYS A 75 -10.48 -1.16 24.86
C LYS A 75 -9.73 -1.53 26.14
N LYS A 76 -9.34 -2.79 26.30
CA LYS A 76 -8.55 -3.25 27.44
C LYS A 76 -7.17 -2.58 27.48
N SER A 77 -6.47 -2.53 26.36
CA SER A 77 -5.13 -1.92 26.30
C SER A 77 -5.15 -0.41 26.51
N LEU A 78 -6.24 0.26 26.11
CA LEU A 78 -6.44 1.70 26.30
C LEU A 78 -7.06 2.07 27.65
N GLY A 79 -7.36 1.10 28.53
CA GLY A 79 -8.02 1.36 29.82
C GLY A 79 -9.48 1.82 29.71
N LEU A 80 -10.15 1.54 28.59
CA LEU A 80 -11.53 1.94 28.28
C LEU A 80 -12.58 0.86 28.63
N ASN A 81 -12.19 -0.19 29.37
CA ASN A 81 -13.11 -1.22 29.83
C ASN A 81 -13.89 -0.71 31.05
N LYS A 82 -15.10 -0.19 30.82
CA LYS A 82 -16.17 -0.11 31.82
C LYS A 82 -16.99 -1.39 31.80
#